data_AF-A0A3D5PSL2-F1
#
_entry.id   AF-A0A3D5PSL2-F1
#
_cell.length_a   1.000
_cell.length_b   1.000
_cell.length_c   1.000
_cell.angle_alpha   90.00
_cell.angle_beta   90.00
_cell.angle_gamma   90.00
#
_symmetry.space_group_name_H-M   'P 1'
#
loop_
_entity.id
_entity.type
_entity.pdbx_description
1 polymer ?
#
loop_
_entity_poly.entity_id
_entity_poly.type
_entity_poly.pdbx_seq_one_letter_code
_entity_poly.pdbx_strand_id
1 'polypeptide(L)' 'TLEMVQIADEGGFDIVWSAEHHALEMTIAPNPFQLLTWWSKETSNIRLGTAVATAAYWHPI' A
#
# COMPACT_ATOMS: atom_id res chain seq x y z
N THR A 1 -0.81 10.86 -1.38
CA THR A 1 -0.10 9.61 -1.03
C THR A 1 0.83 9.14 -2.13
N LEU A 2 0.41 9.03 -3.39
CA LEU A 2 1.28 8.56 -4.48
C LEU A 2 2.61 9.32 -4.58
N GLU A 3 2.58 10.65 -4.54
CA GLU A 3 3.79 11.48 -4.58
C GLU A 3 4.80 11.12 -3.47
N MET A 4 4.33 10.85 -2.25
CA MET A 4 5.21 10.42 -1.16
C MET A 4 5.83 9.04 -1.42
N VAL A 5 5.09 8.15 -2.09
CA VAL A 5 5.59 6.84 -2.50
C VAL A 5 6.67 6.96 -3.58
N GLN A 6 6.48 7.87 -4.54
CA GLN A 6 7.48 8.18 -5.57
C GLN A 6 8.74 8.82 -4.97
N ILE A 7 8.58 9.77 -4.03
CA ILE A 7 9.69 10.36 -3.28
C ILE A 7 10.45 9.29 -2.48
N ALA A 8 9.75 8.33 -1.88
CA ALA A 8 10.40 7.23 -1.16
C ALA A 8 11.19 6.30 -2.11
N ASP A 9 10.63 5.99 -3.29
CA ASP A 9 11.32 5.20 -4.33
C ASP A 9 12.59 5.90 -4.83
N GLU A 10 12.48 7.17 -5.22
CA GLU A 10 13.62 8.00 -5.64
C GLU A 10 14.62 8.23 -4.50
N GLY A 11 14.13 8.31 -3.27
CA GLY A 11 14.93 8.46 -2.06
C GLY A 11 15.69 7.20 -1.64
N GLY A 12 15.50 6.07 -2.34
CA GLY A 12 16.21 4.82 -2.06
C GLY A 12 15.73 4.09 -0.82
N PHE A 13 14.46 4.27 -0.42
CA PHE A 13 13.87 3.50 0.67
C PHE A 13 13.68 2.04 0.25
N ASP A 14 13.81 1.10 1.18
CA ASP A 14 13.71 -0.33 0.88
C ASP A 14 12.27 -0.79 0.58
N ILE A 15 11.29 -0.22 1.27
CA ILE A 15 9.89 -0.65 1.19
C ILE A 15 8.90 0.43 1.60
N VAL A 16 7.75 0.47 0.92
CA VAL A 16 6.53 1.16 1.38
C VAL A 16 5.43 0.16 1.70
N TRP A 17 4.61 0.52 2.69
CA TRP A 17 3.54 -0.34 3.17
C TRP A 17 2.18 0.33 3.01
N SER A 18 1.22 -0.34 2.37
CA SER A 18 -0.18 0.08 2.39
C SER A 18 -0.88 -0.43 3.65
N ALA A 19 -1.60 0.43 4.35
CA ALA A 19 -2.48 0.03 5.44
C ALA A 19 -3.85 -0.45 4.91
N GLU A 20 -4.59 -1.19 5.74
CA GLU A 20 -5.98 -1.56 5.48
C GLU A 20 -6.89 -0.93 6.52
N HIS A 21 -7.83 -0.10 6.08
CA HIS A 21 -8.80 0.57 6.94
C HIS A 21 -10.17 0.61 6.28
N HIS A 22 -11.19 0.19 7.04
CA HIS A 22 -12.60 0.15 6.63
C HIS A 22 -13.41 1.11 7.51
N ALA A 23 -14.37 1.83 6.90
CA ALA A 23 -15.32 2.71 7.60
C ALA A 23 -14.68 3.78 8.52
N LEU A 24 -13.46 4.23 8.21
CA LEU A 24 -12.76 5.29 8.94
C LEU A 24 -12.70 6.56 8.08
N GLU A 25 -13.33 7.63 8.57
CA GLU A 25 -13.58 8.87 7.84
C GLU A 25 -12.31 9.60 7.39
N MET A 26 -11.19 9.42 8.12
CA MET A 26 -9.92 10.11 7.85
C MET A 26 -8.84 9.22 7.20
N THR A 27 -9.09 7.93 6.98
CA THR A 27 -8.13 7.03 6.31
C THR A 27 -8.89 5.91 5.61
N ILE A 28 -9.28 6.15 4.36
CA ILE A 28 -10.02 5.18 3.54
C ILE A 28 -9.01 4.47 2.63
N ALA A 29 -8.68 3.22 2.99
CA ALA A 29 -7.83 2.33 2.20
C ALA A 29 -8.30 0.87 2.40
N PRO A 30 -9.51 0.51 1.92
CA PRO A 30 -10.14 -0.77 2.26
C PRO A 30 -9.52 -1.95 1.50
N ASN A 31 -8.77 -1.69 0.42
CA ASN A 31 -8.16 -2.74 -0.39
C ASN A 31 -6.67 -2.42 -0.61
N PRO A 32 -5.78 -2.92 0.26
CA PRO A 32 -4.35 -2.66 0.13
C PRO A 32 -3.77 -3.26 -1.15
N PHE A 33 -4.30 -4.39 -1.65
CA PHE A 33 -3.78 -5.05 -2.85
C PHE A 33 -4.01 -4.24 -4.14
N GLN A 34 -5.15 -3.56 -4.26
CA GLN A 34 -5.39 -2.63 -5.38
C GLN A 34 -4.44 -1.43 -5.32
N LEU A 35 -4.16 -0.90 -4.13
CA LEU A 35 -3.20 0.20 -3.96
C LEU A 35 -1.79 -0.23 -4.38
N LEU A 36 -1.33 -1.40 -3.91
CA LEU A 36 -0.02 -1.92 -4.31
C LEU A 36 0.07 -2.19 -5.81
N THR A 37 -1.03 -2.66 -6.43
CA THR A 37 -1.09 -2.87 -7.89
C THR A 37 -0.99 -1.56 -8.68
N TRP A 38 -1.56 -0.47 -8.14
CA TRP A 38 -1.40 0.84 -8.75
C TRP A 38 0.02 1.37 -8.55
N TRP A 39 0.53 1.36 -7.32
CA TRP A 39 1.89 1.83 -7.01
C TRP A 39 2.96 1.09 -7.80
N SER A 40 2.78 -0.20 -8.09
CA SER A 40 3.75 -0.96 -8.89
C SER A 40 3.95 -0.43 -10.31
N LYS A 41 3.02 0.38 -10.83
CA LYS A 41 3.17 1.07 -12.13
C LYS A 41 3.89 2.41 -12.01
N GLU A 42 3.95 2.95 -10.80
CA GLU A 42 4.41 4.32 -10.51
C GLU A 42 5.81 4.34 -9.87
N THR A 43 6.34 3.17 -9.48
CA THR A 43 7.65 3.01 -8.84
C THR A 43 8.47 1.93 -9.53
N SER A 44 9.80 2.05 -9.48
CA SER A 44 10.72 1.13 -10.18
C SER A 44 11.61 0.28 -9.27
N ASN A 45 11.94 0.73 -8.06
CA ASN A 45 12.96 0.08 -7.23
C ASN A 45 12.43 -0.38 -5.87
N ILE A 46 11.59 0.44 -5.24
CA ILE A 46 11.06 0.20 -3.90
C ILE A 46 10.18 -1.04 -3.84
N ARG A 47 10.29 -1.80 -2.76
CA ARG A 47 9.39 -2.93 -2.53
C ARG A 47 8.02 -2.41 -2.08
N LEU A 48 6.98 -3.14 -2.45
CA LEU A 48 5.60 -2.84 -2.07
C LEU A 48 5.06 -3.94 -1.16
N GLY A 49 4.47 -3.57 -0.01
CA GLY A 49 3.90 -4.53 0.94
C GLY A 49 2.64 -4.04 1.64
N THR A 50 1.95 -4.95 2.33
CA THR A 50 0.79 -4.63 3.18
C THR A 50 1.23 -4.53 4.64
N ALA A 51 1.06 -3.39 5.31
CA ALA A 51 1.40 -3.28 6.74
C ALA A 51 0.51 -4.21 7.58
N VAL A 52 -0.74 -4.36 7.13
CA VAL A 52 -1.71 -5.31 7.65
C VAL A 52 -2.61 -5.77 6.51
N ALA A 53 -2.92 -7.06 6.50
CA ALA A 53 -4.09 -7.61 5.83
C ALA A 53 -4.95 -8.23 6.93
N THR A 54 -6.16 -7.72 7.12
CA THR A 54 -7.02 -8.08 8.24
C THR A 54 -7.67 -9.42 7.94
N ALA A 55 -7.08 -10.50 8.46
CA ALA A 55 -7.44 -11.86 8.09
C ALA A 55 -8.96 -12.17 8.20
N ALA A 56 -9.67 -11.56 9.14
CA ALA A 56 -11.11 -11.73 9.30
C ALA A 56 -11.95 -11.24 8.08
N TYR A 57 -11.39 -10.41 7.20
CA TYR A 57 -12.06 -9.86 6.02
C TYR A 57 -11.68 -10.54 4.71
N TRP A 58 -10.74 -11.48 4.73
CA TRP A 58 -10.23 -12.15 3.53
C TRP A 58 -10.38 -13.65 3.65
N HIS A 59 -10.76 -14.30 2.55
CA HIS A 59 -10.58 -15.74 2.43
C HIS A 59 -9.07 -16.01 2.20
N PRO A 60 -8.46 -17.01 2.87
CA PRO A 60 -7.02 -17.24 2.76
C PRO A 60 -6.56 -17.78 1.40
N ILE A 61 -7.49 -18.15 0.52
CA ILE A 61 -7.27 -18.61 -0.87
C ILE A 61 -8.30 -18.03 -1.84
#